data_AF-A0A7V9LBV8-F1
#
_entry.id   AF-A0A7V9LBV8-F1
#
_cell.length_a   1.000
_cell.length_b   1.000
_cell.length_c   1.000
_cell.angle_alpha   90.00
_cell.angle_beta   90.00
_cell.angle_gamma   90.00
#
_symmetry.space_group_name_H-M   'P 1'
#
loop_
_entity.id
_entity.type
_entity.pdbx_description
1 polymer ?
#
loop_
_entity_poly.entity_id
_entity_poly.type
_entity_poly.pdbx_seq_one_letter_code
_entity_poly.pdbx_strand_id
1 'polypeptide(L)'
;MAKRFDVAQLFEPQRHDGASRLALYTNPKSTFDAMRDRKKGMSMFIDSRRTITARDGDLPEWLALAAERNLVVTLHAEQAPRVRDEDQPVHVFISRPEELWRVPAFLALWSTAFVDGRWSDAAENQMSYLLGYTEAERKRWIAAIRQERPAWGAATIHALLDADQRLLADSVGRRCFGPANAIEGMTLLYAGGGTVKAKALAIVPPGHTLARVGFQPEQFPGLFGPFKKMQPLLKRTVTKKLAPVVTAALVSSVQYLTRTGWK
;
A
#
# COMPACT_ATOMS: atom_id res chain seq x y z
N MET A 1 9.71 40.16 -4.32
CA MET A 1 8.59 39.20 -4.37
C MET A 1 9.12 37.81 -4.06
N ALA A 2 8.66 37.15 -3.01
CA ALA A 2 9.04 35.77 -2.72
C ALA A 2 8.42 34.84 -3.79
N LYS A 3 9.22 33.98 -4.40
CA LYS A 3 8.74 32.99 -5.38
C LYS A 3 7.75 32.06 -4.67
N ARG A 4 6.52 31.96 -5.18
CA ARG A 4 5.49 31.10 -4.61
C ARG A 4 5.98 29.65 -4.66
N PHE A 5 6.07 29.01 -3.49
CA PHE A 5 6.48 27.62 -3.38
C PHE A 5 5.48 26.69 -4.09
N ASP A 6 5.98 25.86 -4.99
CA ASP A 6 5.20 24.87 -5.71
C ASP A 6 5.37 23.48 -5.10
N VAL A 7 4.33 23.02 -4.41
CA VAL A 7 4.26 21.70 -3.76
C VAL A 7 4.39 20.53 -4.74
N ALA A 8 4.09 20.71 -6.03
CA ALA A 8 4.27 19.68 -7.04
C ALA A 8 5.74 19.30 -7.22
N GLN A 9 6.67 20.19 -6.86
CA GLN A 9 8.10 19.92 -6.92
C GLN A 9 8.55 18.86 -5.91
N LEU A 10 7.78 18.59 -4.86
CA LEU A 10 8.10 17.57 -3.84
C LEU A 10 7.88 16.14 -4.35
N PHE A 11 7.04 15.94 -5.35
CA PHE A 11 6.60 14.63 -5.81
C PHE A 11 7.07 14.35 -7.23
N GLU A 12 7.26 13.08 -7.54
CA GLU A 12 7.48 12.55 -8.88
C GLU A 12 6.52 11.38 -9.14
N PRO A 13 6.19 11.07 -10.41
CA PRO A 13 5.39 9.90 -10.72
C PRO A 13 6.01 8.65 -10.10
N GLN A 14 5.19 7.84 -9.43
CA GLN A 14 5.62 6.58 -8.87
C GLN A 14 6.10 5.70 -10.00
N ARG A 15 7.38 5.37 -9.96
CA ARG A 15 7.90 4.29 -10.79
C ARG A 15 7.52 2.99 -10.09
N HIS A 16 6.75 2.13 -10.77
CA HIS A 16 6.43 0.79 -10.27
C HIS A 16 7.65 -0.15 -10.21
N ASP A 17 8.86 0.38 -10.44
CA ASP A 17 10.11 -0.38 -10.36
C ASP A 17 10.49 -0.74 -8.90
N GLY A 18 9.95 -0.05 -7.89
CA GLY A 18 10.22 -0.35 -6.48
C GLY A 18 9.76 -1.75 -6.06
N ALA A 19 8.52 -2.13 -6.39
CA ALA A 19 7.99 -3.46 -6.10
C ALA A 19 8.70 -4.55 -6.93
N SER A 20 9.09 -4.25 -8.17
CA SER A 20 9.82 -5.21 -9.02
C SER A 20 11.26 -5.44 -8.54
N ARG A 21 11.91 -4.45 -7.91
CA ARG A 21 13.26 -4.60 -7.31
C ARG A 21 13.28 -5.48 -6.06
N LEU A 22 12.14 -5.64 -5.38
CA LEU A 22 12.02 -6.48 -4.20
C LEU A 22 11.55 -7.90 -4.54
N ALA A 23 10.93 -8.08 -5.71
CA ALA A 23 10.53 -9.37 -6.23
C ALA A 23 11.78 -10.21 -6.56
N LEU A 24 11.99 -11.27 -5.80
CA LEU A 24 13.09 -12.24 -6.05
C LEU A 24 12.90 -13.00 -7.36
N TYR A 25 11.64 -13.19 -7.74
CA TYR A 25 11.24 -13.88 -8.96
C TYR A 25 10.51 -12.86 -9.82
N THR A 26 11.09 -12.52 -10.96
CA THR A 26 10.66 -11.40 -11.80
C THR A 26 9.66 -11.83 -12.87
N ASN A 27 9.43 -13.14 -13.03
CA ASN A 27 8.48 -13.69 -13.99
C ASN A 27 7.87 -15.03 -13.50
N PRO A 28 6.72 -15.46 -14.05
CA PRO A 28 6.06 -16.71 -13.66
C PRO A 28 6.94 -17.95 -13.77
N LYS A 29 7.70 -18.10 -14.86
CA LYS A 29 8.61 -19.24 -15.07
C LYS A 29 9.60 -19.42 -13.92
N SER A 30 10.36 -18.38 -13.59
CA SER A 30 11.34 -18.40 -12.48
C SER A 30 10.69 -18.65 -11.13
N THR A 31 9.47 -18.13 -10.94
CA THR A 31 8.68 -18.34 -9.73
C THR A 31 8.28 -19.81 -9.57
N PHE A 32 7.90 -20.47 -10.68
CA PHE A 32 7.43 -21.85 -10.65
C PHE A 32 8.61 -22.83 -10.57
N ASP A 33 9.72 -22.52 -11.24
CA ASP A 33 10.99 -23.24 -11.08
C ASP A 33 11.42 -23.22 -9.60
N ALA A 34 11.29 -22.07 -8.91
CA ALA A 34 11.59 -21.98 -7.48
C ALA A 34 10.65 -22.81 -6.60
N MET A 35 9.37 -22.93 -6.95
CA MET A 35 8.45 -23.80 -6.23
C MET A 35 8.79 -25.27 -6.43
N ARG A 36 9.07 -25.69 -7.67
CA ARG A 36 9.54 -27.04 -8.00
C ARG A 36 10.81 -27.39 -7.22
N ASP A 37 11.77 -26.46 -7.18
CA ASP A 37 13.06 -26.63 -6.51
C ASP A 37 12.97 -26.42 -4.98
N ARG A 38 11.77 -26.33 -4.40
CA ARG A 38 11.53 -26.14 -2.95
C ARG A 38 12.12 -24.87 -2.35
N LYS A 39 12.40 -23.87 -3.19
CA LYS A 39 12.88 -22.53 -2.77
C LYS A 39 11.73 -21.58 -2.45
N LYS A 40 10.51 -21.89 -2.90
CA LYS A 40 9.27 -21.16 -2.62
C LYS A 40 8.13 -22.13 -2.30
N GLY A 41 7.22 -21.71 -1.41
CA GLY A 41 6.10 -22.54 -0.96
C GLY A 41 4.88 -22.46 -1.88
N MET A 42 4.47 -21.24 -2.21
CA MET A 42 3.26 -20.95 -2.99
C MET A 42 3.37 -19.58 -3.66
N SER A 43 2.69 -19.41 -4.79
CA SER A 43 2.41 -18.11 -5.39
C SER A 43 0.92 -17.87 -5.49
N MET A 44 0.53 -16.61 -5.41
CA MET A 44 -0.84 -16.17 -5.61
C MET A 44 -0.85 -15.10 -6.70
N PHE A 45 -1.77 -15.24 -7.64
CA PHE A 45 -2.11 -14.24 -8.63
C PHE A 45 -3.59 -13.88 -8.47
N ILE A 46 -3.99 -12.76 -9.05
CA ILE A 46 -5.39 -12.31 -9.05
C ILE A 46 -5.78 -12.07 -10.50
N ASP A 47 -6.90 -12.66 -10.90
CA ASP A 47 -7.52 -12.41 -12.19
C ASP A 47 -9.04 -12.25 -12.01
N SER A 48 -9.77 -11.87 -13.06
CA SER A 48 -11.24 -11.81 -13.04
C SER A 48 -11.86 -13.11 -13.52
N ARG A 49 -13.06 -13.42 -13.03
CA ARG A 49 -13.83 -14.59 -13.51
C ARG A 49 -14.05 -14.55 -15.03
N ARG A 50 -14.26 -13.36 -15.61
CA ARG A 50 -14.36 -13.14 -17.06
C ARG A 50 -13.08 -13.58 -17.77
N THR A 51 -11.92 -13.09 -17.35
CA THR A 51 -10.62 -13.44 -17.97
C THR A 51 -10.40 -14.95 -17.93
N ILE A 52 -10.64 -15.58 -16.77
CA ILE A 52 -10.49 -17.02 -16.58
C ILE A 52 -11.43 -17.82 -17.50
N THR A 53 -12.69 -17.40 -17.58
CA THR A 53 -13.71 -18.11 -18.39
C THR A 53 -13.45 -17.96 -19.89
N ALA A 54 -13.02 -16.76 -20.32
CA ALA A 54 -12.65 -16.48 -21.69
C ALA A 54 -11.32 -17.15 -22.10
N ARG A 55 -10.52 -17.62 -21.12
CA ARG A 55 -9.13 -18.05 -21.30
C ARG A 55 -8.25 -16.96 -21.90
N ASP A 56 -8.60 -15.71 -21.64
CA ASP A 56 -7.77 -14.57 -21.96
C ASP A 56 -6.72 -14.38 -20.85
N GLY A 57 -5.69 -13.58 -21.09
CA GLY A 57 -4.64 -13.27 -20.10
C GLY A 57 -3.62 -14.38 -19.89
N ASP A 58 -2.98 -14.37 -18.71
CA ASP A 58 -1.79 -15.18 -18.43
C ASP A 58 -2.12 -16.59 -17.90
N LEU A 59 -3.38 -16.86 -17.51
CA LEU A 59 -3.76 -18.13 -16.88
C LEU A 59 -3.45 -19.37 -17.73
N PRO A 60 -3.71 -19.41 -19.06
CA PRO A 60 -3.35 -20.56 -19.87
C PRO A 60 -1.84 -20.88 -19.82
N GLU A 61 -1.00 -19.85 -19.86
CA GLU A 61 0.46 -20.00 -19.72
C GLU A 61 0.81 -20.53 -18.32
N TRP A 62 0.20 -19.98 -17.27
CA TRP A 62 0.44 -20.46 -15.91
C TRP A 62 0.03 -21.91 -15.71
N LEU A 63 -1.10 -22.35 -16.29
CA LEU A 63 -1.53 -23.74 -16.23
C LEU A 63 -0.53 -24.67 -16.93
N ALA A 64 -0.03 -24.29 -18.11
CA ALA A 64 0.98 -25.05 -18.82
C ALA A 64 2.30 -25.15 -18.01
N LEU A 65 2.81 -24.01 -17.53
CA LEU A 65 4.03 -23.97 -16.73
C LEU A 65 3.90 -24.75 -15.43
N ALA A 66 2.73 -24.72 -14.77
CA ALA A 66 2.46 -25.48 -13.56
C ALA A 66 2.45 -26.99 -13.84
N ALA A 67 1.77 -27.41 -14.92
CA ALA A 67 1.72 -28.83 -15.32
C ALA A 67 3.10 -29.39 -15.64
N GLU A 68 3.94 -28.66 -16.40
CA GLU A 68 5.33 -29.03 -16.70
C GLU A 68 6.19 -29.26 -15.44
N ARG A 69 5.81 -28.63 -14.32
CA ARG A 69 6.56 -28.65 -13.05
C ARG A 69 5.89 -29.49 -11.98
N ASN A 70 4.84 -30.23 -12.32
CA ASN A 70 4.02 -31.01 -11.38
C ASN A 70 3.51 -30.16 -10.21
N LEU A 71 3.11 -28.91 -10.48
CA LEU A 71 2.50 -28.01 -9.51
C LEU A 71 0.98 -28.09 -9.59
N VAL A 72 0.33 -27.82 -8.46
CA VAL A 72 -1.12 -27.78 -8.34
C VAL A 72 -1.59 -26.33 -8.45
N VAL A 73 -2.67 -26.13 -9.20
CA VAL A 73 -3.36 -24.86 -9.29
C VAL A 73 -4.69 -24.94 -8.53
N THR A 74 -4.95 -23.97 -7.66
CA THR A 74 -6.21 -23.83 -6.93
C THR A 74 -6.82 -22.48 -7.25
N LEU A 75 -8.08 -22.49 -7.69
CA LEU A 75 -8.84 -21.29 -7.98
C LEU A 75 -9.80 -21.01 -6.82
N HIS A 76 -9.80 -19.78 -6.34
CA HIS A 76 -10.71 -19.34 -5.28
C HIS A 76 -11.37 -18.02 -5.68
N ALA A 77 -12.67 -18.06 -5.99
CA ALA A 77 -13.44 -16.86 -6.25
C ALA A 77 -13.74 -16.13 -4.93
N GLU A 78 -13.31 -14.87 -4.83
CA GLU A 78 -13.56 -14.04 -3.66
C GLU A 78 -15.04 -13.64 -3.62
N GLN A 79 -15.74 -13.92 -2.53
CA GLN A 79 -17.14 -13.52 -2.36
C GLN A 79 -17.23 -12.02 -2.04
N ALA A 80 -17.12 -11.18 -3.07
CA ALA A 80 -17.27 -9.73 -2.96
C ALA A 80 -18.73 -9.33 -3.29
N PRO A 81 -19.57 -8.96 -2.31
CA PRO A 81 -21.02 -8.76 -2.51
C PRO A 81 -21.41 -7.56 -3.39
N ARG A 82 -20.44 -6.82 -3.94
CA ARG A 82 -20.65 -5.59 -4.71
C ARG A 82 -19.99 -5.58 -6.09
N VAL A 83 -19.39 -6.70 -6.50
CA VAL A 83 -18.76 -6.84 -7.82
C VAL A 83 -19.69 -7.66 -8.69
N ARG A 84 -19.83 -7.29 -9.98
CA ARG A 84 -20.57 -8.12 -10.93
C ARG A 84 -19.93 -9.50 -10.99
N ASP A 85 -20.73 -10.57 -11.08
CA ASP A 85 -20.22 -11.95 -11.07
C ASP A 85 -19.08 -12.19 -12.07
N GLU A 86 -19.12 -11.54 -13.24
CA GLU A 86 -18.08 -11.64 -14.28
C GLU A 86 -16.77 -10.92 -13.94
N ASP A 87 -16.84 -9.79 -13.23
CA ASP A 87 -15.66 -9.02 -12.81
C ASP A 87 -15.15 -9.47 -11.43
N GLN A 88 -15.77 -10.49 -10.84
CA GLN A 88 -15.42 -11.04 -9.53
C GLN A 88 -13.94 -11.47 -9.52
N PRO A 89 -13.13 -10.98 -8.57
CA PRO A 89 -11.75 -11.38 -8.45
C PRO A 89 -11.65 -12.86 -8.06
N VAL A 90 -10.71 -13.55 -8.70
CA VAL A 90 -10.37 -14.95 -8.47
C VAL A 90 -8.90 -15.02 -8.11
N HIS A 91 -8.62 -15.54 -6.92
CA HIS A 91 -7.27 -15.88 -6.52
C HIS A 91 -6.83 -17.17 -7.20
N VAL A 92 -5.70 -17.12 -7.89
CA VAL A 92 -5.05 -18.26 -8.54
C VAL A 92 -3.83 -18.63 -7.69
N PHE A 93 -3.95 -19.70 -6.91
CA PHE A 93 -2.86 -20.24 -6.11
C PHE A 93 -2.13 -21.31 -6.89
N ILE A 94 -0.80 -21.26 -6.88
CA ILE A 94 0.07 -22.26 -7.49
C ILE A 94 1.04 -22.73 -6.43
N SER A 95 1.12 -24.04 -6.21
CA SER A 95 1.94 -24.62 -5.13
C SER A 95 2.32 -26.07 -5.46
N ARG A 96 3.23 -26.64 -4.67
CA ARG A 96 3.47 -28.09 -4.68
C ARG A 96 2.30 -28.82 -3.99
N PRO A 97 1.96 -30.07 -4.37
CA PRO A 97 0.89 -30.83 -3.72
C PRO A 97 0.99 -30.87 -2.19
N GLU A 98 2.20 -31.05 -1.65
CA GLU A 98 2.43 -31.11 -0.20
C GLU A 98 2.34 -29.74 0.51
N GLU A 99 2.27 -28.64 -0.24
CA GLU A 99 2.15 -27.27 0.28
C GLU A 99 0.72 -26.71 0.17
N LEU A 100 -0.25 -27.51 -0.31
CA LEU A 100 -1.64 -27.09 -0.51
C LEU A 100 -2.32 -26.60 0.78
N TRP A 101 -1.86 -27.04 1.95
CA TRP A 101 -2.33 -26.57 3.25
C TRP A 101 -2.16 -25.05 3.43
N ARG A 102 -1.27 -24.40 2.67
CA ARG A 102 -1.07 -22.95 2.69
C ARG A 102 -2.26 -22.18 2.15
N VAL A 103 -3.02 -22.76 1.22
CA VAL A 103 -4.19 -22.10 0.62
C VAL A 103 -5.26 -21.80 1.67
N PRO A 104 -5.81 -22.78 2.42
CA PRO A 104 -6.80 -22.48 3.46
C PRO A 104 -6.23 -21.62 4.58
N ALA A 105 -4.94 -21.76 4.92
CA ALA A 105 -4.30 -20.88 5.91
C ALA A 105 -4.20 -19.42 5.42
N PHE A 106 -3.91 -19.21 4.13
CA PHE A 106 -3.89 -17.90 3.50
C PHE A 106 -5.29 -17.28 3.50
N LEU A 107 -6.29 -18.05 3.08
CA LEU A 107 -7.68 -17.59 3.05
C LEU A 107 -8.20 -17.25 4.45
N ALA A 108 -7.85 -18.06 5.46
CA ALA A 108 -8.16 -17.77 6.86
C ALA A 108 -7.52 -16.45 7.31
N LEU A 109 -6.22 -16.26 7.07
CA LEU A 109 -5.54 -14.99 7.36
C LEU A 109 -6.22 -13.80 6.67
N TRP A 110 -6.51 -13.92 5.37
CA TRP A 110 -7.17 -12.87 4.60
C TRP A 110 -8.53 -12.54 5.22
N SER A 111 -9.38 -13.55 5.45
CA SER A 111 -10.70 -13.35 6.05
C SER A 111 -10.62 -12.62 7.40
N THR A 112 -9.73 -13.03 8.30
CA THR A 112 -9.57 -12.40 9.62
C THR A 112 -9.04 -10.96 9.53
N ALA A 113 -8.03 -10.71 8.70
CA ALA A 113 -7.43 -9.38 8.57
C ALA A 113 -8.39 -8.35 7.96
N PHE A 114 -9.31 -8.78 7.09
CA PHE A 114 -10.34 -7.92 6.52
C PHE A 114 -11.54 -7.72 7.45
N VAL A 115 -11.89 -8.69 8.31
CA VAL A 115 -12.98 -8.54 9.30
C VAL A 115 -12.67 -7.41 10.28
N ASP A 116 -11.44 -7.33 10.79
CA ASP A 116 -11.03 -6.28 11.73
C ASP A 116 -10.51 -5.02 11.03
N GLY A 117 -10.47 -5.01 9.69
CA GLY A 117 -10.14 -3.87 8.85
C GLY A 117 -8.69 -3.35 8.98
N ARG A 118 -7.79 -4.12 9.58
CA ARG A 118 -6.43 -3.67 9.91
C ARG A 118 -5.39 -4.68 9.51
N TRP A 119 -5.06 -4.68 8.23
CA TRP A 119 -3.82 -5.30 7.77
C TRP A 119 -2.64 -4.71 8.55
N SER A 120 -1.71 -5.54 9.00
CA SER A 120 -0.62 -5.17 9.90
C SER A 120 0.69 -5.80 9.43
N ASP A 121 1.82 -5.39 10.02
CA ASP A 121 3.10 -6.05 9.74
C ASP A 121 3.08 -7.54 10.11
N ALA A 122 2.31 -7.92 11.14
CA ALA A 122 2.15 -9.32 11.52
C ALA A 122 1.37 -10.11 10.47
N ALA A 123 0.26 -9.53 9.96
CA ALA A 123 -0.51 -10.13 8.88
C ALA A 123 0.32 -10.22 7.59
N GLU A 124 1.03 -9.15 7.21
CA GLU A 124 1.92 -9.15 6.05
C GLU A 124 3.04 -10.20 6.19
N ASN A 125 3.66 -10.29 7.36
CA ASN A 125 4.69 -11.27 7.63
C ASN A 125 4.14 -12.70 7.55
N GLN A 126 2.94 -12.95 8.11
CA GLN A 126 2.28 -14.26 8.03
C GLN A 126 1.92 -14.60 6.58
N MET A 127 1.35 -13.66 5.82
CA MET A 127 1.05 -13.84 4.40
C MET A 127 2.32 -14.19 3.62
N SER A 128 3.39 -13.44 3.83
CA SER A 128 4.66 -13.66 3.15
C SER A 128 5.30 -15.00 3.53
N TYR A 129 5.15 -15.45 4.78
CA TYR A 129 5.55 -16.78 5.21
C TYR A 129 4.73 -17.87 4.52
N LEU A 130 3.42 -17.68 4.38
CA LEU A 130 2.54 -18.60 3.65
C LEU A 130 2.90 -18.66 2.16
N LEU A 131 3.31 -17.54 1.55
CA LEU A 131 3.87 -17.51 0.18
C LEU A 131 5.29 -18.11 0.09
N GLY A 132 5.88 -18.53 1.21
CA GLY A 132 7.16 -19.22 1.28
C GLY A 132 8.38 -18.31 1.13
N TYR A 133 8.28 -17.02 1.45
CA TYR A 133 9.44 -16.14 1.55
C TYR A 133 10.22 -16.40 2.85
N THR A 134 11.54 -16.29 2.80
CA THR A 134 12.43 -16.42 3.96
C THR A 134 12.29 -15.24 4.93
N GLU A 135 12.71 -15.40 6.17
CA GLU A 135 12.62 -14.31 7.17
C GLU A 135 13.35 -13.03 6.73
N ALA A 136 14.54 -13.17 6.12
CA ALA A 136 15.31 -12.03 5.62
C ALA A 136 14.57 -11.29 4.51
N GLU A 137 13.91 -12.01 3.61
CA GLU A 137 13.11 -11.44 2.52
C GLU A 137 11.88 -10.71 3.05
N ARG A 138 11.17 -11.31 4.02
CA ARG A 138 10.02 -10.68 4.68
C ARG A 138 10.41 -9.39 5.41
N LYS A 139 11.52 -9.41 6.17
CA LYS A 139 12.06 -8.22 6.85
C LYS A 139 12.40 -7.11 5.85
N ARG A 140 13.06 -7.44 4.74
CA ARG A 140 13.42 -6.48 3.68
C ARG A 140 12.17 -5.90 3.02
N TRP A 141 11.18 -6.74 2.70
CA TRP A 141 9.91 -6.32 2.10
C TRP A 141 9.16 -5.34 3.00
N ILE A 142 8.93 -5.70 4.26
CA ILE A 142 8.22 -4.85 5.24
C ILE A 142 8.96 -3.52 5.43
N ALA A 143 10.31 -3.55 5.55
CA ALA A 143 11.11 -2.35 5.67
C ALA A 143 10.97 -1.42 4.46
N ALA A 144 10.94 -1.96 3.25
CA ALA A 144 10.76 -1.19 2.04
C ALA A 144 9.35 -0.60 1.92
N ILE A 145 8.31 -1.39 2.19
CA ILE A 145 6.93 -0.89 2.16
C ILE A 145 6.72 0.22 3.20
N ARG A 146 7.32 0.11 4.39
CA ARG A 146 7.31 1.18 5.39
C ARG A 146 7.97 2.47 4.89
N GLN A 147 8.88 2.42 3.92
CA GLN A 147 9.42 3.64 3.30
C GLN A 147 8.46 4.26 2.29
N GLU A 148 7.57 3.48 1.70
CA GLU A 148 6.56 3.97 0.74
C GLU A 148 5.27 4.42 1.43
N ARG A 149 4.86 3.70 2.48
CA ARG A 149 3.55 3.84 3.13
C ARG A 149 3.70 3.92 4.65
N PRO A 150 3.00 4.84 5.32
CA PRO A 150 3.03 4.97 6.79
C PRO A 150 2.17 3.92 7.51
N ALA A 151 1.19 3.32 6.81
CA ALA A 151 0.36 2.22 7.31
C ALA A 151 -0.15 1.35 6.16
N TRP A 152 -0.47 0.10 6.47
CA TRP A 152 -1.11 -0.85 5.56
C TRP A 152 -2.57 -0.51 5.31
N GLY A 153 -3.05 -0.72 4.09
CA GLY A 153 -4.44 -0.45 3.70
C GLY A 153 -4.86 1.03 3.75
N ALA A 154 -3.97 1.94 4.13
CA ALA A 154 -4.27 3.36 4.30
C ALA A 154 -3.89 4.18 3.07
N ALA A 155 -4.67 5.23 2.78
CA ALA A 155 -4.24 6.27 1.86
C ALA A 155 -3.11 7.07 2.52
N THR A 156 -2.01 7.33 1.80
CA THR A 156 -0.94 8.19 2.32
C THR A 156 -1.26 9.64 2.02
N ILE A 157 -1.50 10.43 3.05
CA ILE A 157 -1.59 11.89 2.92
C ILE A 157 -0.31 12.52 3.46
N HIS A 158 0.06 13.65 2.88
CA HIS A 158 1.19 14.46 3.33
C HIS A 158 0.69 15.79 3.90
N ALA A 159 1.45 16.35 4.83
CA ALA A 159 1.15 17.64 5.43
C ALA A 159 2.42 18.52 5.42
N LEU A 160 2.23 19.81 5.16
CA LEU A 160 3.25 20.81 5.46
C LEU A 160 2.91 21.42 6.81
N LEU A 161 3.74 21.10 7.80
CA LEU A 161 3.61 21.60 9.16
C LEU A 161 4.50 22.83 9.33
N ASP A 162 3.97 23.89 9.93
CA ASP A 162 4.83 24.93 10.50
C ASP A 162 5.49 24.46 11.82
N ALA A 163 6.26 25.34 12.46
CA ALA A 163 6.97 25.02 13.70
C ALA A 163 6.01 24.67 14.84
N ASP A 164 4.91 25.40 15.00
CA ASP A 164 3.95 25.23 16.09
C ASP A 164 3.14 23.93 15.92
N GLN A 165 2.69 23.66 14.69
CA GLN A 165 2.01 22.42 14.33
C GLN A 165 2.92 21.20 14.51
N ARG A 166 4.21 21.32 14.19
CA ARG A 166 5.18 20.26 14.46
C ARG A 166 5.35 20.02 15.95
N LEU A 167 5.57 21.06 16.75
CA LEU A 167 5.72 20.94 18.20
C LEU A 167 4.49 20.29 18.84
N LEU A 168 3.31 20.62 18.35
CA LEU A 168 2.06 20.02 18.80
C LEU A 168 1.94 18.54 18.43
N ALA A 169 2.30 18.17 17.19
CA ALA A 169 2.36 16.77 16.80
C ALA A 169 3.37 15.98 17.66
N ASP A 170 4.53 16.56 17.95
CA ASP A 170 5.52 15.95 18.84
C ASP A 170 4.99 15.81 20.29
N SER A 171 4.25 16.79 20.81
CA SER A 171 3.73 16.75 22.20
C SER A 171 2.68 15.65 22.45
N VAL A 172 1.97 15.21 21.40
CA VAL A 172 1.04 14.06 21.47
C VAL A 172 1.69 12.72 21.11
N GLY A 173 3.02 12.69 21.00
CA GLY A 173 3.79 11.50 20.60
C GLY A 173 3.55 11.12 19.14
N ARG A 174 3.26 12.10 18.29
CA ARG A 174 2.98 11.94 16.84
C ARG A 174 1.80 11.05 16.50
N ARG A 175 0.92 10.73 17.46
CA ARG A 175 -0.28 9.91 17.21
C ARG A 175 -1.28 10.61 16.28
N CYS A 176 -1.25 11.94 16.24
CA CYS A 176 -1.98 12.78 15.32
C CYS A 176 -1.25 14.12 15.13
N PHE A 177 -1.83 15.02 14.36
CA PHE A 177 -1.34 16.40 14.19
C PHE A 177 -1.67 17.33 15.37
N GLY A 178 -2.44 16.87 16.36
CA GLY A 178 -2.97 17.66 17.46
C GLY A 178 -4.51 17.69 17.51
N PRO A 179 -5.11 18.47 18.43
CA PRO A 179 -6.54 18.71 18.46
C PRO A 179 -7.02 19.44 17.18
N ALA A 180 -8.29 19.24 16.82
CA ALA A 180 -8.85 19.71 15.54
C ALA A 180 -8.69 21.22 15.30
N ASN A 181 -8.84 22.05 16.34
CA ASN A 181 -8.66 23.51 16.22
C ASN A 181 -7.22 23.91 15.84
N ALA A 182 -6.22 23.11 16.20
CA ALA A 182 -4.82 23.44 15.97
C ALA A 182 -4.30 23.02 14.60
N ILE A 183 -5.10 22.25 13.85
CA ILE A 183 -4.75 21.84 12.48
C ILE A 183 -5.47 22.68 11.42
N GLU A 184 -6.27 23.66 11.83
CA GLU A 184 -6.86 24.63 10.91
C GLU A 184 -5.76 25.43 10.18
N GLY A 185 -5.93 25.64 8.88
CA GLY A 185 -4.92 26.27 8.02
C GLY A 185 -3.81 25.34 7.53
N MET A 186 -3.70 24.13 8.08
CA MET A 186 -2.72 23.13 7.61
C MET A 186 -2.93 22.79 6.14
N THR A 187 -1.84 22.68 5.39
CA THR A 187 -1.89 22.22 3.99
C THR A 187 -1.70 20.72 3.91
N LEU A 188 -2.73 20.02 3.45
CA LEU A 188 -2.70 18.58 3.14
C LEU A 188 -2.53 18.36 1.64
N LEU A 189 -1.79 17.30 1.31
CA LEU A 189 -1.40 16.94 -0.04
C LEU A 189 -1.64 15.44 -0.26
N TYR A 190 -2.16 15.08 -1.41
CA TYR A 190 -2.24 13.69 -1.87
C TYR A 190 -1.66 13.57 -3.27
N ALA A 191 -0.58 12.80 -3.40
CA ALA A 191 0.05 12.50 -4.67
C ALA A 191 -0.43 11.12 -5.14
N GLY A 192 -1.49 11.09 -5.95
CA GLY A 192 -2.07 9.84 -6.45
C GLY A 192 -1.06 9.10 -7.33
N GLY A 193 -0.47 8.02 -6.81
CA GLY A 193 0.59 7.30 -7.51
C GLY A 193 1.85 8.14 -7.72
N GLY A 194 2.17 9.05 -6.79
CA GLY A 194 3.42 9.80 -6.78
C GLY A 194 4.27 9.47 -5.55
N THR A 195 5.58 9.45 -5.70
CA THR A 195 6.53 9.30 -4.58
C THR A 195 7.19 10.63 -4.25
N VAL A 196 7.58 10.81 -2.99
CA VAL A 196 8.38 11.98 -2.59
C VAL A 196 9.78 11.86 -3.18
N LYS A 197 10.25 12.91 -3.85
CA LYS A 197 11.58 12.93 -4.48
C LYS A 197 12.68 12.74 -3.43
N ALA A 198 13.79 12.10 -3.81
CA ALA A 198 14.96 11.96 -2.94
C ALA A 198 15.47 13.32 -2.40
N LYS A 199 15.37 14.39 -3.22
CA LYS A 199 15.75 15.75 -2.84
C LYS A 199 14.63 16.60 -2.25
N ALA A 200 13.47 16.03 -1.93
CA ALA A 200 12.31 16.77 -1.46
C ALA A 200 12.61 17.57 -0.19
N LEU A 201 13.45 17.04 0.72
CA LEU A 201 13.83 17.75 1.94
C LEU A 201 14.49 19.11 1.66
N ALA A 202 15.31 19.21 0.60
CA ALA A 202 15.94 20.47 0.19
C ALA A 202 14.97 21.44 -0.49
N ILE A 203 13.78 20.95 -0.87
CA ILE A 203 12.73 21.71 -1.54
C ILE A 203 11.70 22.23 -0.52
N VAL A 204 11.57 21.59 0.66
CA VAL A 204 10.64 22.04 1.71
C VAL A 204 10.98 23.49 2.11
N PRO A 205 9.98 24.39 2.21
CA PRO A 205 10.22 25.78 2.59
C PRO A 205 10.89 25.90 3.96
N PRO A 206 11.76 26.91 4.17
CA PRO A 206 12.28 27.22 5.50
C PRO A 206 11.15 27.37 6.53
N GLY A 207 11.38 26.86 7.74
CA GLY A 207 10.39 26.87 8.83
C GLY A 207 9.27 25.84 8.70
N HIS A 208 9.24 25.04 7.63
CA HIS A 208 8.25 23.98 7.45
C HIS A 208 8.86 22.59 7.57
N THR A 209 8.02 21.62 7.93
CA THR A 209 8.34 20.20 7.96
C THR A 209 7.37 19.45 7.06
N LEU A 210 7.89 18.64 6.14
CA LEU A 210 7.06 17.71 5.38
C LEU A 210 6.80 16.46 6.24
N ALA A 211 5.53 16.22 6.52
CA ALA A 211 5.06 15.06 7.23
C ALA A 211 4.20 14.17 6.32
N ARG A 212 4.05 12.90 6.69
CA ARG A 212 3.06 11.98 6.12
C ARG A 212 2.35 11.20 7.22
N VAL A 213 1.17 10.72 6.90
CA VAL A 213 0.34 9.91 7.80
C VAL A 213 -0.61 9.03 6.98
N GLY A 214 -0.98 7.88 7.55
CA GLY A 214 -2.01 7.00 7.00
C GLY A 214 -3.39 7.56 7.28
N PHE A 215 -4.25 7.54 6.26
CA PHE A 215 -5.59 8.06 6.28
C PHE A 215 -6.59 6.98 5.86
N GLN A 216 -7.75 6.90 6.51
CA GLN A 216 -8.82 5.96 6.14
C GLN A 216 -9.27 6.21 4.68
N PRO A 217 -9.16 5.21 3.78
CA PRO A 217 -9.55 5.36 2.38
C PRO A 217 -11.02 5.78 2.21
N GLU A 218 -11.91 5.34 3.09
CA GLU A 218 -13.36 5.63 3.03
C GLU A 218 -13.66 7.10 3.31
N GLN A 219 -12.82 7.76 4.11
CA GLN A 219 -12.94 9.19 4.44
C GLN A 219 -12.28 10.08 3.39
N PHE A 220 -11.48 9.49 2.49
CA PHE A 220 -10.72 10.22 1.48
C PHE A 220 -11.59 11.12 0.59
N PRO A 221 -12.76 10.68 0.08
CA PRO A 221 -13.64 11.53 -0.73
C PRO A 221 -14.16 12.76 0.02
N GLY A 222 -14.31 12.68 1.34
CA GLY A 222 -14.71 13.83 2.17
C GLY A 222 -13.63 14.90 2.26
N LEU A 223 -12.35 14.53 2.11
CA LEU A 223 -11.22 15.44 2.20
C LEU A 223 -10.83 16.05 0.84
N PHE A 224 -10.75 15.23 -0.20
CA PHE A 224 -10.24 15.63 -1.52
C PHE A 224 -11.29 15.57 -2.65
N GLY A 225 -12.53 15.19 -2.35
CA GLY A 225 -13.57 14.97 -3.35
C GLY A 225 -13.50 13.57 -3.98
N PRO A 226 -14.48 13.20 -4.82
CA PRO A 226 -14.53 11.89 -5.46
C PRO A 226 -13.39 11.71 -6.48
N PHE A 227 -12.91 10.47 -6.63
CA PHE A 227 -11.89 10.07 -7.61
C PHE A 227 -12.42 10.10 -9.05
N LYS A 228 -12.82 11.27 -9.58
CA LYS A 228 -13.40 11.36 -10.92
C LYS A 228 -12.39 11.57 -12.06
N LYS A 229 -11.11 11.77 -11.73
CA LYS A 229 -9.92 11.77 -12.61
C LYS A 229 -8.71 11.99 -11.69
N MET A 230 -7.74 11.07 -11.64
CA MET A 230 -6.57 11.23 -10.78
C MET A 230 -5.73 12.41 -11.27
N GLN A 231 -5.88 13.58 -10.62
CA GLN A 231 -4.88 14.62 -10.73
C GLN A 231 -3.60 14.14 -10.06
N PRO A 232 -2.41 14.45 -10.62
CA PRO A 232 -1.14 13.96 -10.08
C PRO A 232 -0.86 14.45 -8.65
N LEU A 233 -1.47 15.58 -8.26
CA LEU A 233 -1.40 16.11 -6.90
C LEU A 233 -2.69 16.84 -6.53
N LEU A 234 -3.33 16.40 -5.45
CA LEU A 234 -4.44 17.10 -4.82
C LEU A 234 -3.91 17.90 -3.62
N LYS A 235 -4.41 19.13 -3.46
CA LYS A 235 -4.07 20.02 -2.35
C LYS A 235 -5.34 20.49 -1.65
N ARG A 236 -5.33 20.47 -0.33
CA ARG A 236 -6.42 20.97 0.50
C ARG A 236 -5.88 21.72 1.70
N THR A 237 -6.45 22.89 1.99
CA THR A 237 -6.25 23.56 3.29
C THR A 237 -7.32 23.09 4.25
N VAL A 238 -6.91 22.65 5.45
CA VAL A 238 -7.83 22.21 6.49
C VAL A 238 -8.60 23.42 7.01
N THR A 239 -9.93 23.33 6.99
CA THR A 239 -10.83 24.31 7.58
C THR A 239 -11.33 23.82 8.93
N LYS A 240 -11.89 24.70 9.76
CA LYS A 240 -12.59 24.32 11.00
C LYS A 240 -13.59 23.16 10.83
N LYS A 241 -14.30 23.10 9.69
CA LYS A 241 -15.25 22.01 9.38
C LYS A 241 -14.55 20.69 9.04
N LEU A 242 -13.40 20.74 8.39
CA LEU A 242 -12.66 19.54 7.96
C LEU A 242 -11.78 18.96 9.07
N ALA A 243 -11.31 19.78 10.01
CA ALA A 243 -10.37 19.34 11.01
C ALA A 243 -10.83 18.11 11.84
N PRO A 244 -12.08 18.03 12.33
CA PRO A 244 -12.54 16.84 13.06
C PRO A 244 -12.49 15.57 12.22
N VAL A 245 -12.83 15.67 10.93
CA VAL A 245 -12.77 14.55 9.98
C VAL A 245 -11.32 14.10 9.79
N VAL A 246 -10.40 15.05 9.63
CA VAL A 246 -8.98 14.75 9.47
C VAL A 246 -8.45 14.02 10.69
N THR A 247 -8.68 14.56 11.89
CA THR A 247 -8.20 13.96 13.16
C THR A 247 -8.76 12.56 13.38
N ALA A 248 -10.05 12.33 13.10
CA ALA A 248 -10.70 11.04 13.32
C ALA A 248 -10.27 9.95 12.32
N ALA A 249 -9.81 10.34 11.13
CA ALA A 249 -9.49 9.42 10.03
C ALA A 249 -7.99 9.03 9.96
N LEU A 250 -7.14 9.51 10.88
CA LEU A 250 -5.74 9.10 10.94
C LEU A 250 -5.61 7.67 11.49
N VAL A 251 -4.82 6.83 10.82
CA VAL A 251 -4.63 5.41 11.19
C VAL A 251 -3.17 5.03 11.44
N SER A 252 -2.26 6.01 11.42
CA SER A 252 -0.85 5.83 11.73
C SER A 252 -0.33 7.00 12.55
N SER A 253 0.84 6.83 13.15
CA SER A 253 1.61 7.97 13.63
C SER A 253 2.05 8.85 12.46
N VAL A 254 2.16 10.15 12.73
CA VAL A 254 2.77 11.14 11.86
C VAL A 254 4.27 10.85 11.75
N GLN A 255 4.75 10.79 10.51
CA GLN A 255 6.16 10.59 10.19
C GLN A 255 6.70 11.83 9.50
N TYR A 256 7.92 12.24 9.81
CA TYR A 256 8.61 13.37 9.22
C TYR A 256 9.62 12.91 8.18
N LEU A 257 9.73 13.68 7.09
CA LEU A 257 10.80 13.48 6.13
C LEU A 257 12.13 13.95 6.74
N THR A 258 13.11 13.06 6.80
CA THR A 258 14.48 13.36 7.27
C THR A 258 15.51 13.03 6.20
N ARG A 259 16.78 13.32 6.46
CA ARG A 259 17.89 12.98 5.55
C ARG A 259 18.01 11.47 5.28
N THR A 260 17.53 10.64 6.21
CA THR A 260 17.61 9.18 6.10
C THR A 260 16.25 8.55 5.77
N GLY A 261 15.30 9.32 5.23
CA GLY A 261 13.94 8.87 4.95
C GLY A 261 12.94 9.25 6.04
N TRP A 262 11.84 8.52 6.12
CA TRP A 262 10.71 8.82 7.00
C TRP A 262 10.93 8.32 8.43
N LYS A 263 10.64 9.16 9.43
CA LYS A 263 10.78 8.84 10.87
C LYS A 263 9.63 9.36 11.72
#